data_AF-A0A0G0RDR7-F1
#
_entry.id   AF-A0A0G0RDR7-F1
#
_cell.length_a   1.000
_cell.length_b   1.000
_cell.length_c   1.000
_cell.angle_alpha   90.00
_cell.angle_beta   90.00
_cell.angle_gamma   90.00
#
_symmetry.space_group_name_H-M   'P 1'
#
loop_
_entity.id
_entity.type
_entity.pdbx_description
1 polymer ?
#
loop_
_entity_poly.entity_id
_entity_poly.type
_entity_poly.pdbx_seq_one_letter_code
_entity_poly.pdbx_strand_id
1 'polypeptide(L)'
;MSLALNIKNKNMRKIFLLFFLFLTSPFAAKADNYDFYVSRNYSGQEIGTLEQPFRTIRQAIEKAEQSRPGLRRIHVGEGEYVEDIVIGDSVRLFGENKEKTILHVSPTSTLNLINDNILAGLTISGGSAALTIQGSALIDNCVIKDAKKKGIDLPEGDSLVKISNSTIINNSGKGLYVQKGRSILLNNNIVTNNKGEGFDIRQNIFGAIIGNDISNNTESGIEILSSASDVIIRNNTIRNNLANGIANQSYPDMPELGKIKIYENTLIKNGKYGIYCGAPSGGGKTKTFFSESIILEKNNSIGNVGKPVSGSCHFERQTAEFISNISSDIETSVTLQIQQRESLHDIETAIDYRLASSESIAREIDNISFLNKAFRGINPAKIKLMQDNNTQIAELTRQMAALSNETADEKLKVSIAELINSAKKEIAIVEISIRKSQKFNSIFWIPIHIFSI
;
A
#
# COMPACT_ATOMS: atom_id res chain seq x y z
N MET A 1 -37.33 -32.29 48.96
CA MET A 1 -36.09 -33.11 48.97
C MET A 1 -35.22 -32.60 47.85
N SER A 2 -34.28 -31.69 48.16
CA SER A 2 -32.87 -31.98 48.51
C SER A 2 -32.05 -32.19 47.24
N LEU A 3 -30.96 -31.48 46.90
CA LEU A 3 -30.07 -30.48 47.53
C LEU A 3 -29.27 -29.90 46.31
N ALA A 4 -29.12 -28.59 46.08
CA ALA A 4 -27.94 -27.72 46.39
C ALA A 4 -26.57 -28.31 45.93
N LEU A 5 -25.58 -27.63 45.32
CA LEU A 5 -25.09 -26.24 45.21
C LEU A 5 -24.30 -26.13 43.86
N ASN A 6 -24.34 -25.07 43.03
CA ASN A 6 -23.74 -23.72 43.15
C ASN A 6 -22.22 -23.68 43.46
N ILE A 7 -21.38 -23.21 42.51
CA ILE A 7 -20.33 -22.18 42.69
C ILE A 7 -19.74 -21.73 41.32
N LYS A 8 -20.03 -20.46 41.02
CA LYS A 8 -19.34 -19.38 40.28
C LYS A 8 -18.01 -19.61 39.52
N ASN A 9 -17.97 -19.13 38.27
CA ASN A 9 -17.16 -17.97 37.80
C ASN A 9 -17.57 -17.68 36.32
N LYS A 10 -18.45 -16.74 35.98
CA LYS A 10 -18.39 -15.27 35.91
C LYS A 10 -17.27 -14.70 34.99
N ASN A 11 -17.74 -14.00 33.94
CA ASN A 11 -17.06 -13.13 32.95
C ASN A 11 -16.47 -13.88 31.73
N MET A 12 -16.86 -13.67 30.46
CA MET A 12 -17.56 -12.56 29.82
C MET A 12 -18.62 -13.06 28.81
N ARG A 13 -19.80 -12.46 28.88
CA ARG A 13 -20.84 -12.56 27.85
C ARG A 13 -20.55 -11.56 26.74
N LYS A 14 -20.68 -12.03 25.50
CA LYS A 14 -21.41 -11.39 24.39
C LYS A 14 -21.21 -9.88 24.20
N ILE A 15 -20.33 -9.49 23.27
CA ILE A 15 -20.53 -8.31 22.40
C ILE A 15 -19.90 -8.64 21.05
N PHE A 16 -20.70 -8.93 20.02
CA PHE A 16 -20.38 -8.63 18.63
C PHE A 16 -21.67 -8.77 17.81
N LEU A 17 -22.51 -7.74 17.92
CA LEU A 17 -23.67 -7.53 17.06
C LEU A 17 -23.80 -6.02 16.84
N LEU A 18 -23.82 -5.64 15.56
CA LEU A 18 -24.07 -4.32 14.98
C LEU A 18 -23.04 -3.20 15.24
N PHE A 19 -22.16 -3.02 14.24
CA PHE A 19 -21.87 -1.68 13.71
C PHE A 19 -21.74 -1.76 12.18
N PHE A 20 -22.83 -2.15 11.50
CA PHE A 20 -23.06 -1.77 10.11
C PHE A 20 -23.77 -0.41 10.16
N LEU A 21 -23.01 0.65 10.46
CA LEU A 21 -23.46 2.00 10.16
C LEU A 21 -22.94 2.29 8.75
N PHE A 22 -23.87 2.51 7.82
CA PHE A 22 -23.62 3.31 6.64
C PHE A 22 -23.09 4.68 7.09
N LEU A 23 -21.78 4.79 7.28
CA LEU A 23 -21.08 6.04 7.08
C LEU A 23 -20.85 6.12 5.57
N THR A 24 -21.87 6.57 4.84
CA THR A 24 -21.58 7.41 3.68
C THR A 24 -20.72 8.53 4.24
N SER A 25 -19.40 8.43 4.11
CA SER A 25 -18.56 9.56 4.48
C SER A 25 -19.08 10.72 3.63
N PRO A 26 -19.43 11.86 4.24
CA PRO A 26 -19.43 13.06 3.43
C PRO A 26 -18.00 13.16 2.96
N PHE A 27 -17.82 13.03 1.64
CA PHE A 27 -16.61 13.37 0.91
C PHE A 27 -16.42 14.89 1.05
N ALA A 28 -16.19 15.35 2.27
CA ALA A 28 -15.46 16.57 2.50
C ALA A 28 -14.06 16.19 2.08
N ALA A 29 -13.68 16.58 0.86
CA ALA A 29 -12.31 16.53 0.41
C ALA A 29 -11.48 17.22 1.50
N LYS A 30 -10.81 16.41 2.33
CA LYS A 30 -9.77 16.88 3.22
C LYS A 30 -8.78 17.50 2.25
N ALA A 31 -8.57 18.81 2.31
CA ALA A 31 -7.55 19.43 1.47
C ALA A 31 -6.23 18.71 1.78
N ASP A 32 -5.82 17.83 0.89
CA ASP A 32 -4.62 17.05 1.08
C ASP A 32 -3.45 18.02 1.01
N ASN A 33 -2.82 18.26 2.15
CA ASN A 33 -1.59 19.04 2.19
C ASN A 33 -0.45 18.12 1.76
N TYR A 34 0.19 18.44 0.64
CA TYR A 34 1.34 17.72 0.11
C TYR A 34 2.62 18.48 0.45
N ASP A 35 3.73 17.76 0.58
CA ASP A 35 5.02 18.35 0.92
C ASP A 35 5.65 19.02 -0.30
N PHE A 36 5.45 18.41 -1.48
CA PHE A 36 5.91 18.94 -2.75
C PHE A 36 4.85 18.86 -3.84
N TYR A 37 4.88 19.83 -4.75
CA TYR A 37 3.98 19.91 -5.90
C TYR A 37 4.79 19.89 -7.19
N VAL A 38 4.25 19.20 -8.21
CA VAL A 38 4.83 19.11 -9.55
C VAL A 38 3.84 19.66 -10.57
N SER A 39 4.27 20.63 -11.37
CA SER A 39 3.51 21.18 -12.50
C SER A 39 4.45 21.43 -13.68
N ARG A 40 4.30 20.63 -14.73
CA ARG A 40 5.19 20.66 -15.90
C ARG A 40 5.24 22.01 -16.60
N ASN A 41 4.14 22.76 -16.59
CA ASN A 41 3.99 24.02 -17.32
C ASN A 41 4.42 25.24 -16.49
N TYR A 42 4.85 25.04 -15.25
CA TYR A 42 5.29 26.14 -14.41
C TYR A 42 6.61 26.74 -14.94
N SER A 43 6.69 28.07 -14.98
CA SER A 43 7.79 28.82 -15.60
C SER A 43 8.56 29.71 -14.63
N GLY A 44 8.18 29.71 -13.35
CA GLY A 44 8.84 30.49 -12.31
C GLY A 44 9.97 29.75 -11.61
N GLN A 45 10.39 30.27 -10.46
CA GLN A 45 11.36 29.63 -9.59
C GLN A 45 10.76 28.39 -8.94
N GLU A 46 11.46 27.26 -9.00
CA GLU A 46 11.00 25.94 -8.53
C GLU A 46 11.50 25.67 -7.11
N ILE A 47 10.60 25.69 -6.13
CA ILE A 47 10.92 25.41 -4.71
C ILE A 47 10.15 24.17 -4.22
N GLY A 48 9.09 23.79 -4.94
CA GLY A 48 8.24 22.65 -4.64
C GLY A 48 6.96 22.99 -3.88
N THR A 49 6.65 24.26 -3.62
CA THR A 49 5.37 24.64 -2.98
C THR A 49 4.22 24.63 -4.00
N LEU A 50 2.98 24.77 -3.54
CA LEU A 50 1.81 24.87 -4.41
C LEU A 50 1.94 26.05 -5.41
N GLU A 51 2.47 27.19 -4.95
CA GLU A 51 2.65 28.39 -5.77
C GLU A 51 3.93 28.35 -6.62
N GLN A 52 4.92 27.58 -6.18
CA GLN A 52 6.24 27.45 -6.82
C GLN A 52 6.63 25.98 -7.03
N PRO A 53 5.83 25.21 -7.80
CA PRO A 53 6.03 23.77 -7.94
C PRO A 53 7.31 23.42 -8.71
N PHE A 54 7.76 22.18 -8.60
CA PHE A 54 8.78 21.63 -9.48
C PHE A 54 8.19 21.33 -10.87
N ARG A 55 9.01 21.38 -11.92
CA ARG A 55 8.58 20.99 -13.27
C ARG A 55 8.63 19.49 -13.50
N THR A 56 9.50 18.78 -12.80
CA THR A 56 9.72 17.34 -12.98
C THR A 56 9.41 16.55 -11.71
N ILE A 57 9.03 15.30 -11.88
CA ILE A 57 8.82 14.38 -10.76
C ILE A 57 10.15 14.08 -10.08
N ARG A 58 11.25 13.95 -10.84
CA ARG A 58 12.60 13.75 -10.31
C ARG A 58 13.00 14.83 -9.30
N GLN A 59 12.84 16.11 -9.62
CA GLN A 59 13.22 17.19 -8.69
C GLN A 59 12.45 17.12 -7.38
N ALA A 60 11.16 16.79 -7.44
CA ALA A 60 10.35 16.62 -6.25
C ALA A 60 10.82 15.42 -5.40
N ILE A 61 11.16 14.29 -6.04
CA ILE A 61 11.72 13.11 -5.36
C ILE A 61 13.05 13.45 -4.70
N GLU A 62 14.00 14.05 -5.44
CA GLU A 62 15.31 14.44 -4.93
C GLU A 62 15.20 15.38 -3.73
N LYS A 63 14.26 16.34 -3.80
CA LYS A 63 14.00 17.25 -2.68
C LYS A 63 13.40 16.52 -1.47
N ALA A 64 12.50 15.58 -1.72
CA ALA A 64 11.87 14.83 -0.65
C ALA A 64 12.86 13.89 0.04
N GLU A 65 13.77 13.25 -0.69
CA GLU A 65 14.81 12.38 -0.14
C GLU A 65 15.85 13.12 0.71
N GLN A 66 16.03 14.42 0.49
CA GLN A 66 16.83 15.29 1.37
C GLN A 66 16.09 15.72 2.64
N SER A 67 14.77 15.53 2.67
CA SER A 67 13.93 15.89 3.81
C SER A 67 13.98 14.78 4.85
N ARG A 68 13.42 15.07 6.04
CA ARG A 68 13.34 14.11 7.13
C ARG A 68 12.79 12.76 6.65
N PRO A 69 13.33 11.61 7.13
CA PRO A 69 12.67 10.32 6.96
C PRO A 69 11.21 10.40 7.41
N GLY A 70 10.32 10.09 6.48
CA GLY A 70 8.88 10.07 6.69
C GLY A 70 8.10 10.58 5.48
N LEU A 71 6.96 11.23 5.70
CA LEU A 71 6.06 11.60 4.61
C LEU A 71 6.68 12.58 3.63
N ARG A 72 7.00 12.01 2.49
CA ARG A 72 7.46 12.68 1.29
C ARG A 72 6.32 12.63 0.28
N ARG A 73 5.20 13.29 0.61
CA ARG A 73 4.00 13.31 -0.24
C ARG A 73 4.22 14.31 -1.37
N ILE A 74 4.13 13.81 -2.59
CA ILE A 74 4.32 14.60 -3.80
C ILE A 74 3.01 14.57 -4.58
N HIS A 75 2.44 15.75 -4.79
CA HIS A 75 1.33 15.95 -5.71
C HIS A 75 1.86 16.16 -7.12
N VAL A 76 1.35 15.39 -8.08
CA VAL A 76 1.72 15.49 -9.48
C VAL A 76 0.52 15.97 -10.28
N GLY A 77 0.60 17.20 -10.80
CA GLY A 77 -0.47 17.80 -11.59
C GLY A 77 -0.72 17.07 -12.92
N GLU A 78 -1.80 17.43 -13.59
CA GLU A 78 -2.09 16.94 -14.94
C GLU A 78 -0.93 17.25 -15.91
N GLY A 79 -0.52 16.26 -16.71
CA GLY A 79 0.56 16.41 -17.67
C GLY A 79 1.25 15.09 -18.03
N GLU A 80 2.01 15.13 -19.13
CA GLU A 80 2.87 14.03 -19.56
C GLU A 80 4.33 14.27 -19.14
N TYR A 81 4.83 13.38 -18.29
CA TYR A 81 6.17 13.39 -17.73
C TYR A 81 6.97 12.27 -18.39
N VAL A 82 8.12 12.57 -18.99
CA VAL A 82 8.98 11.56 -19.64
C VAL A 82 10.25 11.46 -18.83
N GLU A 83 10.31 10.51 -17.90
CA GLU A 83 11.39 10.42 -16.92
C GLU A 83 11.67 8.97 -16.52
N ASP A 84 12.96 8.61 -16.44
CA ASP A 84 13.40 7.34 -15.89
C ASP A 84 13.80 7.51 -14.42
N ILE A 85 12.85 7.29 -13.50
CA ILE A 85 12.98 7.62 -12.08
C ILE A 85 13.09 6.37 -11.19
N VAL A 86 13.81 6.54 -10.08
CA VAL A 86 13.81 5.64 -8.93
C VAL A 86 13.16 6.42 -7.80
N ILE A 87 12.18 5.81 -7.14
CA ILE A 87 11.50 6.36 -5.98
C ILE A 87 12.10 5.65 -4.76
N GLY A 88 12.83 6.41 -3.96
CA GLY A 88 13.41 5.93 -2.71
C GLY A 88 12.38 5.73 -1.61
N ASP A 89 12.87 5.27 -0.47
CA ASP A 89 12.05 4.87 0.67
C ASP A 89 11.09 5.96 1.15
N SER A 90 9.86 5.57 1.48
CA SER A 90 8.81 6.40 2.10
C SER A 90 8.32 7.57 1.24
N VAL A 91 8.70 7.61 -0.04
CA VAL A 91 8.19 8.59 -1.02
C VAL A 91 6.83 8.15 -1.57
N ARG A 92 5.93 9.12 -1.68
CA ARG A 92 4.52 8.87 -2.01
C ARG A 92 4.07 9.80 -3.11
N LEU A 93 3.66 9.24 -4.24
CA LEU A 93 3.21 10.00 -5.40
C LEU A 93 1.69 9.95 -5.53
N PHE A 94 1.09 11.13 -5.67
CA PHE A 94 -0.35 11.29 -5.85
C PHE A 94 -0.58 12.10 -7.12
N GLY A 95 -1.06 11.44 -8.18
CA GLY A 95 -1.48 12.12 -9.39
C GLY A 95 -2.82 12.81 -9.18
N GLU A 96 -2.97 13.98 -9.81
CA GLU A 96 -4.20 14.78 -9.80
C GLU A 96 -5.34 14.03 -10.50
N ASN A 97 -5.04 13.36 -11.60
CA ASN A 97 -6.02 12.63 -12.39
C ASN A 97 -5.35 11.46 -13.13
N LYS A 98 -5.79 10.23 -12.90
CA LYS A 98 -5.11 9.05 -13.46
C LYS A 98 -5.12 9.02 -14.99
N GLU A 99 -6.13 9.61 -15.63
CA GLU A 99 -6.23 9.67 -17.09
C GLU A 99 -5.31 10.73 -17.72
N LYS A 100 -4.84 11.72 -16.95
CA LYS A 100 -4.09 12.88 -17.47
C LYS A 100 -2.73 13.13 -16.83
N THR A 101 -2.48 12.62 -15.64
CA THR A 101 -1.17 12.60 -14.99
C THR A 101 -0.46 11.33 -15.44
N ILE A 102 0.39 11.44 -16.46
CA ILE A 102 0.99 10.31 -17.16
C ILE A 102 2.51 10.38 -17.03
N LEU A 103 3.10 9.35 -16.43
CA LEU A 103 4.53 9.11 -16.44
C LEU A 103 4.88 8.09 -17.53
N HIS A 104 5.63 8.54 -18.53
CA HIS A 104 6.20 7.71 -19.58
C HIS A 104 7.61 7.27 -19.19
N VAL A 105 7.79 5.96 -19.13
CA VAL A 105 9.06 5.30 -18.84
C VAL A 105 9.69 4.82 -20.14
N SER A 106 11.00 5.05 -20.32
CA SER A 106 11.71 4.67 -21.55
C SER A 106 11.61 3.15 -21.80
N PRO A 107 11.52 2.67 -23.06
CA PRO A 107 11.29 1.24 -23.37
C PRO A 107 12.30 0.23 -22.77
N THR A 108 13.50 0.68 -22.41
CA THR A 108 14.56 -0.14 -21.80
C THR A 108 14.69 0.04 -20.29
N SER A 109 13.83 0.86 -19.68
CA SER A 109 13.86 1.27 -18.28
C SER A 109 12.67 0.68 -17.50
N THR A 110 12.56 1.03 -16.22
CA THR A 110 11.41 0.74 -15.36
C THR A 110 11.32 1.81 -14.28
N LEU A 111 10.12 2.20 -13.86
CA LEU A 111 9.95 2.96 -12.63
C LEU A 111 10.25 2.02 -11.46
N ASN A 112 11.30 2.31 -10.69
CA ASN A 112 11.67 1.48 -9.54
C ASN A 112 11.15 2.09 -8.24
N LEU A 113 10.45 1.29 -7.43
CA LEU A 113 10.08 1.63 -6.05
C LEU A 113 10.98 0.87 -5.09
N ILE A 114 11.63 1.56 -4.17
CA ILE A 114 12.53 0.96 -3.18
C ILE A 114 11.93 1.12 -1.79
N ASN A 115 11.90 0.05 -1.00
CA ASN A 115 11.33 0.01 0.35
C ASN A 115 9.83 0.35 0.38
N ASP A 116 9.34 1.27 1.22
CA ASP A 116 7.90 1.50 1.44
C ASP A 116 7.37 2.67 0.62
N ASN A 117 6.41 2.43 -0.28
CA ASN A 117 5.95 3.46 -1.23
C ASN A 117 4.43 3.50 -1.38
N ILE A 118 3.89 4.67 -1.75
CA ILE A 118 2.48 4.81 -2.16
C ILE A 118 2.41 5.48 -3.52
N LEU A 119 1.64 4.89 -4.43
CA LEU A 119 1.29 5.51 -5.71
C LEU A 119 -0.22 5.52 -5.84
N ALA A 120 -0.79 6.70 -6.10
CA ALA A 120 -2.21 6.84 -6.32
C ALA A 120 -2.56 7.82 -7.43
N GLY A 121 -3.58 7.51 -8.23
CA GLY A 121 -4.19 8.48 -9.14
C GLY A 121 -3.35 8.90 -10.35
N LEU A 122 -2.45 8.05 -10.86
CA LEU A 122 -1.63 8.35 -12.04
C LEU A 122 -1.56 7.18 -13.03
N THR A 123 -1.18 7.48 -14.27
CA THR A 123 -0.81 6.48 -15.29
C THR A 123 0.70 6.31 -15.34
N ILE A 124 1.18 5.07 -15.37
CA ILE A 124 2.54 4.68 -15.73
C ILE A 124 2.48 3.95 -17.07
N SER A 125 3.22 4.45 -18.05
CA SER A 125 3.17 3.99 -19.45
C SER A 125 4.57 3.66 -19.96
N GLY A 126 4.72 2.57 -20.71
CA GLY A 126 6.01 2.18 -21.30
C GLY A 126 6.89 1.34 -20.38
N GLY A 127 8.20 1.43 -20.53
CA GLY A 127 9.15 0.59 -19.79
C GLY A 127 9.35 -0.83 -20.35
N SER A 128 10.44 -1.49 -19.95
CA SER A 128 10.63 -2.93 -20.10
C SER A 128 9.68 -3.66 -19.15
N ALA A 129 9.73 -3.29 -17.87
CA ALA A 129 8.57 -3.33 -17.00
C ALA A 129 8.09 -1.88 -16.81
N ALA A 130 6.79 -1.62 -16.73
CA ALA A 130 6.33 -0.26 -16.41
C ALA A 130 6.69 0.09 -14.95
N LEU A 131 6.48 -0.85 -14.04
CA LEU A 131 6.75 -0.70 -12.62
C LEU A 131 7.52 -1.91 -12.06
N THR A 132 8.59 -1.67 -11.30
CA THR A 132 9.31 -2.67 -10.52
C THR A 132 9.30 -2.30 -9.04
N ILE A 133 8.85 -3.20 -8.16
CA ILE A 133 8.68 -2.89 -6.72
C ILE A 133 9.66 -3.74 -5.87
N GLN A 134 10.70 -3.10 -5.35
CA GLN A 134 11.73 -3.68 -4.47
C GLN A 134 11.48 -3.31 -3.01
N GLY A 135 10.29 -3.65 -2.53
CA GLY A 135 9.87 -3.39 -1.15
C GLY A 135 8.36 -3.53 -0.99
N SER A 136 7.80 -2.83 -0.01
CA SER A 136 6.36 -2.75 0.23
C SER A 136 5.76 -1.61 -0.59
N ALA A 137 4.55 -1.79 -1.09
CA ALA A 137 3.88 -0.72 -1.83
C ALA A 137 2.35 -0.79 -1.74
N LEU A 138 1.73 0.39 -1.67
CA LEU A 138 0.29 0.56 -1.84
C LEU A 138 0.05 1.28 -3.18
N ILE A 139 -0.50 0.57 -4.15
CA ILE A 139 -0.84 1.09 -5.47
C ILE A 139 -2.36 1.19 -5.56
N ASP A 140 -2.91 2.39 -5.67
CA ASP A 140 -4.36 2.59 -5.73
C ASP A 140 -4.77 3.47 -6.92
N ASN A 141 -5.87 3.13 -7.58
CA ASN A 141 -6.46 3.97 -8.63
C ASN A 141 -5.45 4.40 -9.72
N CYS A 142 -4.54 3.50 -10.10
CA CYS A 142 -3.51 3.74 -11.11
C CYS A 142 -3.83 3.04 -12.43
N VAL A 143 -3.20 3.48 -13.51
CA VAL A 143 -3.20 2.75 -14.80
C VAL A 143 -1.76 2.38 -15.15
N ILE A 144 -1.50 1.08 -15.36
CA ILE A 144 -0.19 0.56 -15.73
C ILE A 144 -0.31 -0.07 -17.11
N LYS A 145 0.35 0.52 -18.12
CA LYS A 145 0.11 0.14 -19.51
C LYS A 145 1.33 0.19 -20.42
N ASP A 146 1.18 -0.48 -21.56
CA ASP A 146 2.04 -0.39 -22.74
C ASP A 146 3.52 -0.75 -22.48
N ALA A 147 3.81 -1.53 -21.44
CA ALA A 147 5.15 -2.05 -21.17
C ALA A 147 5.58 -3.10 -22.20
N LYS A 148 6.88 -3.17 -22.47
CA LYS A 148 7.47 -4.11 -23.45
C LYS A 148 7.55 -5.55 -22.96
N LYS A 149 7.45 -5.80 -21.65
CA LYS A 149 7.46 -7.16 -21.08
C LYS A 149 6.45 -7.35 -19.97
N LYS A 150 6.50 -6.55 -18.90
CA LYS A 150 5.64 -6.74 -17.73
C LYS A 150 4.96 -5.43 -17.36
N GLY A 151 3.68 -5.44 -17.02
CA GLY A 151 3.08 -4.25 -16.41
C GLY A 151 3.78 -3.95 -15.08
N ILE A 152 3.71 -4.90 -14.15
CA ILE A 152 4.31 -4.78 -12.82
C ILE A 152 5.19 -6.00 -12.55
N ASP A 153 6.40 -5.79 -12.05
CA ASP A 153 7.33 -6.84 -11.60
C ASP A 153 7.57 -6.69 -10.09
N LEU A 154 7.32 -7.76 -9.33
CA LEU A 154 7.70 -7.89 -7.93
C LEU A 154 8.83 -8.92 -7.85
N PRO A 155 10.11 -8.49 -7.79
CA PRO A 155 11.27 -9.38 -7.63
C PRO A 155 11.18 -10.25 -6.37
N GLU A 156 11.99 -11.31 -6.25
CA GLU A 156 12.03 -12.13 -5.02
C GLU A 156 12.24 -11.25 -3.78
N GLY A 157 11.47 -11.51 -2.73
CA GLY A 157 11.47 -10.71 -1.49
C GLY A 157 10.30 -11.09 -0.59
N ASP A 158 10.25 -10.53 0.61
CA ASP A 158 9.31 -10.87 1.70
C ASP A 158 8.27 -9.77 1.96
N SER A 159 8.24 -8.74 1.12
CA SER A 159 7.52 -7.49 1.38
C SER A 159 6.06 -7.55 0.93
N LEU A 160 5.23 -6.71 1.56
CA LEU A 160 3.78 -6.64 1.34
C LEU A 160 3.43 -5.65 0.23
N VAL A 161 2.70 -6.10 -0.78
CA VAL A 161 2.24 -5.26 -1.89
C VAL A 161 0.72 -5.33 -2.02
N LYS A 162 0.06 -4.17 -1.94
CA LYS A 162 -1.38 -4.02 -2.24
C LYS A 162 -1.54 -3.29 -3.55
N ILE A 163 -2.36 -3.85 -4.43
CA ILE A 163 -2.77 -3.21 -5.68
C ILE A 163 -4.30 -3.20 -5.69
N SER A 164 -4.87 -2.00 -5.64
CA SER A 164 -6.32 -1.81 -5.58
C SER A 164 -6.84 -0.85 -6.64
N ASN A 165 -8.07 -1.09 -7.10
CA ASN A 165 -8.83 -0.17 -7.97
C ASN A 165 -8.05 0.28 -9.24
N SER A 166 -7.10 -0.53 -9.68
CA SER A 166 -6.13 -0.16 -10.70
C SER A 166 -6.38 -0.92 -12.01
N THR A 167 -5.89 -0.37 -13.12
CA THR A 167 -6.00 -0.99 -14.44
C THR A 167 -4.62 -1.40 -14.95
N ILE A 168 -4.42 -2.68 -15.26
CA ILE A 168 -3.19 -3.23 -15.82
C ILE A 168 -3.48 -3.74 -17.23
N ILE A 169 -3.01 -3.02 -18.26
CA ILE A 169 -3.54 -3.18 -19.62
C ILE A 169 -2.49 -3.09 -20.73
N ASN A 170 -2.68 -3.86 -21.81
CA ASN A 170 -1.90 -3.78 -23.04
C ASN A 170 -0.38 -3.99 -22.87
N ASN A 171 0.05 -4.69 -21.82
CA ASN A 171 1.46 -5.01 -21.65
C ASN A 171 1.86 -6.16 -22.60
N SER A 172 3.06 -6.08 -23.17
CA SER A 172 3.55 -7.05 -24.18
C SER A 172 4.01 -8.39 -23.58
N GLY A 173 3.70 -8.65 -22.31
CA GLY A 173 3.84 -9.93 -21.64
C GLY A 173 2.92 -9.98 -20.43
N LYS A 174 3.42 -10.30 -19.24
CA LYS A 174 2.61 -10.45 -18.02
C LYS A 174 1.98 -9.13 -17.57
N GLY A 175 0.74 -9.16 -17.09
CA GLY A 175 0.14 -8.00 -16.42
C GLY A 175 0.89 -7.70 -15.11
N LEU A 176 0.86 -8.64 -14.17
CA LEU A 176 1.64 -8.63 -12.93
C LEU A 176 2.46 -9.90 -12.84
N TYR A 177 3.74 -9.75 -12.49
CA TYR A 177 4.62 -10.87 -12.18
C TYR A 177 5.05 -10.82 -10.71
N VAL A 178 4.59 -11.78 -9.91
CA VAL A 178 4.93 -11.91 -8.50
C VAL A 178 5.95 -13.03 -8.34
N GLN A 179 7.18 -12.67 -8.01
CA GLN A 179 8.24 -13.64 -7.73
C GLN A 179 8.20 -14.11 -6.28
N LYS A 180 9.07 -15.08 -5.96
CA LYS A 180 9.03 -15.85 -4.71
C LYS A 180 9.04 -14.98 -3.45
N GLY A 181 8.32 -15.43 -2.42
CA GLY A 181 8.38 -14.89 -1.04
C GLY A 181 7.41 -13.77 -0.71
N ARG A 182 6.69 -13.24 -1.71
CA ARG A 182 5.93 -12.00 -1.55
C ARG A 182 4.62 -12.20 -0.78
N SER A 183 4.23 -11.14 -0.06
CA SER A 183 2.87 -11.01 0.47
C SER A 183 2.05 -10.08 -0.42
N ILE A 184 0.85 -10.46 -0.83
CA ILE A 184 0.04 -9.69 -1.79
C ILE A 184 -1.43 -9.50 -1.37
N LEU A 185 -1.98 -8.33 -1.67
CA LEU A 185 -3.42 -8.10 -1.71
C LEU A 185 -3.78 -7.45 -3.05
N LEU A 186 -4.40 -8.23 -3.94
CA LEU A 186 -4.80 -7.78 -5.27
C LEU A 186 -6.32 -7.69 -5.32
N ASN A 187 -6.89 -6.49 -5.25
CA ASN A 187 -8.34 -6.35 -5.18
C ASN A 187 -8.95 -5.27 -6.09
N ASN A 188 -10.13 -5.57 -6.64
CA ASN A 188 -10.91 -4.64 -7.47
C ASN A 188 -10.13 -4.07 -8.67
N ASN A 189 -9.19 -4.84 -9.24
CA ASN A 189 -8.41 -4.40 -10.40
C ASN A 189 -9.04 -4.87 -11.72
N ILE A 190 -8.74 -4.13 -12.78
CA ILE A 190 -9.04 -4.52 -14.17
C ILE A 190 -7.73 -4.94 -14.82
N VAL A 191 -7.64 -6.18 -15.31
CA VAL A 191 -6.41 -6.74 -15.89
C VAL A 191 -6.72 -7.32 -17.26
N THR A 192 -6.35 -6.60 -18.32
CA THR A 192 -6.83 -6.96 -19.66
C THR A 192 -5.83 -6.76 -20.78
N ASN A 193 -5.97 -7.57 -21.84
CA ASN A 193 -5.19 -7.45 -23.08
C ASN A 193 -3.67 -7.55 -22.91
N ASN A 194 -3.19 -8.20 -21.84
CA ASN A 194 -1.77 -8.47 -21.67
C ASN A 194 -1.36 -9.68 -22.54
N LYS A 195 -0.17 -9.64 -23.15
CA LYS A 195 0.33 -10.69 -24.06
C LYS A 195 0.95 -11.90 -23.34
N GLY A 196 0.77 -11.99 -22.03
CA GLY A 196 1.05 -13.16 -21.22
C GLY A 196 -0.14 -13.46 -20.32
N GLU A 197 0.15 -13.85 -19.09
CA GLU A 197 -0.78 -14.06 -18.01
C GLU A 197 -1.29 -12.72 -17.49
N GLY A 198 -2.53 -12.67 -17.00
CA GLY A 198 -3.01 -11.50 -16.26
C GLY A 198 -2.17 -11.31 -15.00
N PHE A 199 -2.18 -12.31 -14.13
CA PHE A 199 -1.30 -12.45 -12.97
C PHE A 199 -0.49 -13.75 -13.07
N ASP A 200 0.85 -13.68 -13.06
CA ASP A 200 1.74 -14.84 -12.85
C ASP A 200 2.36 -14.76 -11.47
N ILE A 201 2.10 -15.78 -10.65
CA ILE A 201 2.42 -15.84 -9.23
C ILE A 201 3.30 -17.06 -8.97
N ARG A 202 4.52 -16.82 -8.48
CA ARG A 202 5.48 -17.86 -8.14
C ARG A 202 5.19 -18.48 -6.77
N GLN A 203 6.12 -19.30 -6.28
CA GLN A 203 6.01 -20.06 -5.04
C GLN A 203 6.29 -19.22 -3.78
N ASN A 204 5.98 -19.77 -2.60
CA ASN A 204 6.15 -19.10 -1.30
C ASN A 204 5.43 -17.76 -1.21
N ILE A 205 4.16 -17.72 -1.60
CA ILE A 205 3.34 -16.51 -1.62
C ILE A 205 2.31 -16.55 -0.50
N PHE A 206 2.10 -15.42 0.16
CA PHE A 206 1.04 -15.24 1.14
C PHE A 206 0.06 -14.17 0.66
N GLY A 207 -1.25 -14.39 0.74
CA GLY A 207 -2.22 -13.30 0.60
C GLY A 207 -3.46 -13.60 -0.24
N ALA A 208 -4.04 -12.58 -0.86
CA ALA A 208 -5.38 -12.68 -1.45
C ALA A 208 -5.55 -11.96 -2.79
N ILE A 209 -6.36 -12.56 -3.66
CA ILE A 209 -6.75 -12.07 -4.99
C ILE A 209 -8.29 -12.00 -5.04
N ILE A 210 -8.84 -10.80 -4.92
CA ILE A 210 -10.26 -10.61 -4.57
C ILE A 210 -10.95 -9.64 -5.54
N GLY A 211 -12.07 -10.04 -6.15
CA GLY A 211 -12.94 -9.06 -6.82
C GLY A 211 -12.36 -8.42 -8.09
N ASN A 212 -11.38 -9.05 -8.74
CA ASN A 212 -10.77 -8.52 -9.96
C ASN A 212 -11.56 -8.91 -11.23
N ASP A 213 -11.54 -8.06 -12.27
CA ASP A 213 -11.98 -8.38 -13.63
C ASP A 213 -10.76 -8.65 -14.52
N ILE A 214 -10.53 -9.91 -14.85
CA ILE A 214 -9.33 -10.36 -15.57
C ILE A 214 -9.74 -10.95 -16.92
N SER A 215 -9.39 -10.29 -18.02
CA SER A 215 -9.91 -10.68 -19.33
C SER A 215 -8.99 -10.52 -20.51
N ASN A 216 -9.22 -11.31 -21.56
CA ASN A 216 -8.55 -11.15 -22.86
C ASN A 216 -7.00 -11.18 -22.79
N ASN A 217 -6.42 -11.82 -21.78
CA ASN A 217 -4.98 -12.06 -21.73
C ASN A 217 -4.64 -13.27 -22.61
N THR A 218 -3.46 -13.27 -23.23
CA THR A 218 -3.12 -14.32 -24.20
C THR A 218 -2.64 -15.63 -23.60
N GLU A 219 -2.52 -15.70 -22.27
CA GLU A 219 -2.33 -16.94 -21.52
C GLU A 219 -3.45 -17.14 -20.50
N SER A 220 -3.13 -17.55 -19.27
CA SER A 220 -4.11 -17.74 -18.21
C SER A 220 -4.51 -16.38 -17.60
N GLY A 221 -5.73 -16.27 -17.07
CA GLY A 221 -6.11 -15.09 -16.30
C GLY A 221 -5.24 -14.94 -15.04
N ILE A 222 -5.24 -15.99 -14.22
CA ILE A 222 -4.33 -16.14 -13.07
C ILE A 222 -3.55 -17.43 -13.24
N GLU A 223 -2.23 -17.36 -13.08
CA GLU A 223 -1.33 -18.51 -12.98
C GLU A 223 -0.61 -18.46 -11.63
N ILE A 224 -0.62 -19.57 -10.89
CA ILE A 224 -0.02 -19.67 -9.56
C ILE A 224 0.77 -20.97 -9.40
N LEU A 225 1.99 -20.88 -8.90
CA LEU A 225 2.76 -22.01 -8.39
C LEU A 225 2.43 -22.22 -6.91
N SER A 226 1.72 -23.30 -6.61
CA SER A 226 1.15 -23.52 -5.27
C SER A 226 2.16 -23.89 -4.19
N SER A 227 3.39 -24.26 -4.55
CA SER A 227 4.37 -24.72 -3.57
C SER A 227 4.62 -23.66 -2.50
N ALA A 228 4.56 -24.06 -1.23
CA ALA A 228 4.70 -23.22 -0.04
C ALA A 228 3.80 -21.96 -0.01
N SER A 229 2.72 -21.91 -0.79
CA SER A 229 1.92 -20.70 -0.96
C SER A 229 0.57 -20.80 -0.25
N ASP A 230 0.25 -19.80 0.55
CA ASP A 230 -1.01 -19.65 1.28
C ASP A 230 -1.81 -18.51 0.67
N VAL A 231 -2.71 -18.83 -0.28
CA VAL A 231 -3.40 -17.84 -1.12
C VAL A 231 -4.91 -18.08 -1.22
N ILE A 232 -5.68 -17.01 -1.06
CA ILE A 232 -7.11 -16.96 -1.35
C ILE A 232 -7.35 -16.32 -2.73
N ILE A 233 -8.15 -16.98 -3.57
CA ILE A 233 -8.60 -16.45 -4.86
C ILE A 233 -10.13 -16.48 -4.87
N ARG A 234 -10.77 -15.31 -4.76
CA ARG A 234 -12.23 -15.25 -4.66
C ARG A 234 -12.91 -14.08 -5.33
N ASN A 235 -14.19 -14.26 -5.68
CA ASN A 235 -15.03 -13.23 -6.26
C ASN A 235 -14.45 -12.57 -7.53
N ASN A 236 -13.51 -13.22 -8.21
CA ASN A 236 -12.95 -12.70 -9.45
C ASN A 236 -13.86 -13.07 -10.63
N THR A 237 -13.96 -12.17 -11.59
CA THR A 237 -14.55 -12.45 -12.90
C THR A 237 -13.41 -12.63 -13.90
N ILE A 238 -13.28 -13.83 -14.46
CA ILE A 238 -12.12 -14.20 -15.29
C ILE A 238 -12.62 -14.76 -16.61
N ARG A 239 -12.38 -14.02 -17.71
CA ARG A 239 -13.07 -14.29 -18.98
C ARG A 239 -12.22 -14.12 -20.23
N ASN A 240 -12.50 -14.92 -21.25
CA ASN A 240 -11.90 -14.81 -22.58
C ASN A 240 -10.35 -14.82 -22.60
N ASN A 241 -9.70 -15.38 -21.58
CA ASN A 241 -8.26 -15.58 -21.62
C ASN A 241 -7.95 -16.77 -22.54
N LEU A 242 -6.89 -16.71 -23.35
CA LEU A 242 -6.65 -17.73 -24.38
C LEU A 242 -6.27 -19.10 -23.81
N ALA A 243 -5.75 -19.16 -22.59
CA ALA A 243 -5.52 -20.41 -21.87
C ALA A 243 -6.61 -20.64 -20.82
N ASN A 244 -6.26 -20.71 -19.54
CA ASN A 244 -7.20 -21.06 -18.46
C ASN A 244 -7.77 -19.79 -17.80
N GLY A 245 -8.88 -19.94 -17.09
CA GLY A 245 -9.28 -18.91 -16.12
C GLY A 245 -8.24 -18.81 -15.01
N ILE A 246 -8.10 -19.90 -14.25
CA ILE A 246 -7.08 -20.04 -13.20
C ILE A 246 -6.24 -21.28 -13.48
N ALA A 247 -4.93 -21.14 -13.57
CA ALA A 247 -3.97 -22.24 -13.68
C ALA A 247 -3.21 -22.39 -12.36
N ASN A 248 -3.41 -23.52 -11.69
CA ASN A 248 -2.69 -23.90 -10.50
C ASN A 248 -1.61 -24.92 -10.85
N GLN A 249 -0.35 -24.58 -10.57
CA GLN A 249 0.81 -25.34 -11.02
C GLN A 249 1.66 -25.84 -9.86
N SER A 250 2.35 -26.95 -10.10
CA SER A 250 3.29 -27.57 -9.16
C SER A 250 4.36 -28.33 -9.96
N TYR A 251 5.59 -28.37 -9.45
CA TYR A 251 6.69 -29.17 -9.99
C TYR A 251 7.09 -30.30 -9.03
N PRO A 252 7.60 -31.44 -9.52
CA PRO A 252 8.06 -32.56 -8.68
C PRO A 252 9.17 -32.20 -7.68
N ASP A 253 10.03 -31.24 -8.02
CA ASP A 253 11.14 -30.76 -7.21
C ASP A 253 10.74 -29.66 -6.21
N MET A 254 9.45 -29.27 -6.17
CA MET A 254 8.90 -28.31 -5.21
C MET A 254 7.79 -28.95 -4.35
N PRO A 255 8.12 -29.94 -3.49
CA PRO A 255 7.14 -30.79 -2.81
C PRO A 255 6.40 -30.10 -1.66
N GLU A 256 6.89 -28.95 -1.20
CA GLU A 256 6.29 -28.23 -0.07
C GLU A 256 4.89 -27.76 -0.43
N LEU A 257 3.88 -28.25 0.30
CA LEU A 257 2.49 -27.96 0.05
C LEU A 257 2.15 -26.53 0.49
N GLY A 258 1.43 -25.80 -0.36
CA GLY A 258 0.75 -24.57 0.02
C GLY A 258 -0.73 -24.81 0.36
N LYS A 259 -1.41 -23.77 0.84
CA LYS A 259 -2.85 -23.75 1.12
C LYS A 259 -3.55 -22.77 0.18
N ILE A 260 -4.10 -23.28 -0.92
CA ILE A 260 -4.78 -22.46 -1.92
C ILE A 260 -6.28 -22.64 -1.82
N LYS A 261 -7.02 -21.58 -1.54
CA LYS A 261 -8.49 -21.61 -1.54
C LYS A 261 -9.03 -20.79 -2.72
N ILE A 262 -9.69 -21.45 -3.66
CA ILE A 262 -10.28 -20.83 -4.84
C ILE A 262 -11.80 -20.95 -4.74
N TYR A 263 -12.50 -19.84 -4.52
CA TYR A 263 -13.94 -19.90 -4.32
C TYR A 263 -14.73 -18.70 -4.84
N GLU A 264 -16.00 -18.94 -5.18
CA GLU A 264 -16.93 -17.89 -5.63
C GLU A 264 -16.41 -17.07 -6.82
N ASN A 265 -15.54 -17.65 -7.65
CA ASN A 265 -15.08 -17.03 -8.90
C ASN A 265 -16.03 -17.35 -10.05
N THR A 266 -16.13 -16.42 -11.00
CA THR A 266 -16.89 -16.58 -12.24
C THR A 266 -15.93 -16.68 -13.43
N LEU A 267 -15.91 -17.84 -14.09
CA LEU A 267 -14.92 -18.25 -15.09
C LEU A 267 -15.61 -18.47 -16.45
N ILE A 268 -15.47 -17.52 -17.38
CA ILE A 268 -16.31 -17.47 -18.60
C ILE A 268 -15.47 -17.56 -19.87
N LYS A 269 -15.78 -18.51 -20.76
CA LYS A 269 -15.24 -18.55 -22.14
C LYS A 269 -13.70 -18.47 -22.25
N ASN A 270 -12.98 -19.02 -21.28
CA ASN A 270 -11.53 -19.17 -21.39
C ASN A 270 -11.21 -20.29 -22.38
N GLY A 271 -10.09 -20.15 -23.11
CA GLY A 271 -9.72 -21.00 -24.25
C GLY A 271 -9.34 -22.45 -23.89
N LYS A 272 -9.18 -22.75 -22.60
CA LYS A 272 -8.97 -24.09 -22.04
C LYS A 272 -9.92 -24.29 -20.86
N TYR A 273 -9.41 -24.54 -19.66
CA TYR A 273 -10.25 -24.85 -18.50
C TYR A 273 -10.73 -23.59 -17.78
N GLY A 274 -11.82 -23.70 -17.02
CA GLY A 274 -12.11 -22.71 -15.98
C GLY A 274 -10.98 -22.70 -14.95
N ILE A 275 -10.75 -23.86 -14.33
CA ILE A 275 -9.64 -24.10 -13.39
C ILE A 275 -8.80 -25.28 -13.89
N TYR A 276 -7.51 -25.07 -14.04
CA TYR A 276 -6.54 -26.09 -14.44
C TYR A 276 -5.59 -26.40 -13.29
N CYS A 277 -5.26 -27.68 -13.10
CA CYS A 277 -4.17 -28.11 -12.25
C CYS A 277 -3.19 -28.96 -13.06
N GLY A 278 -1.89 -28.74 -12.89
CA GLY A 278 -0.89 -29.57 -13.55
C GLY A 278 0.52 -29.02 -13.48
N ALA A 279 1.47 -29.79 -13.99
CA ALA A 279 2.81 -29.29 -14.18
C ALA A 279 2.86 -28.28 -15.33
N PRO A 280 3.76 -27.28 -15.27
CA PRO A 280 3.97 -26.34 -16.38
C PRO A 280 4.45 -27.08 -17.63
N SER A 281 3.96 -26.66 -18.80
CA SER A 281 4.34 -27.20 -20.11
C SER A 281 4.26 -28.74 -20.25
N GLY A 282 3.40 -29.41 -19.48
CA GLY A 282 3.24 -30.86 -19.53
C GLY A 282 4.36 -31.65 -18.84
N GLY A 283 5.13 -31.02 -17.94
CA GLY A 283 6.16 -31.66 -17.13
C GLY A 283 5.65 -32.78 -16.21
N GLY A 284 6.58 -33.44 -15.50
CA GLY A 284 6.26 -34.50 -14.55
C GLY A 284 5.28 -34.03 -13.48
N LYS A 285 4.26 -34.85 -13.17
CA LYS A 285 3.24 -34.52 -12.17
C LYS A 285 3.61 -35.09 -10.81
N THR A 286 3.37 -34.33 -9.75
CA THR A 286 3.26 -34.85 -8.38
C THR A 286 1.92 -35.59 -8.25
N LYS A 287 1.93 -36.83 -7.74
CA LYS A 287 0.72 -37.70 -7.77
C LYS A 287 -0.41 -37.24 -6.84
N THR A 288 -0.13 -36.46 -5.79
CA THR A 288 -1.11 -36.10 -4.75
C THR A 288 -1.10 -34.63 -4.34
N PHE A 289 -0.24 -33.80 -4.95
CA PHE A 289 -0.03 -32.42 -4.50
C PHE A 289 -1.32 -31.59 -4.50
N PHE A 290 -2.06 -31.60 -5.62
CA PHE A 290 -3.26 -30.76 -5.73
C PHE A 290 -4.40 -31.19 -4.82
N SER A 291 -4.55 -32.50 -4.59
CA SER A 291 -5.53 -33.02 -3.63
C SER A 291 -5.24 -32.60 -2.19
N GLU A 292 -3.98 -32.27 -1.89
CA GLU A 292 -3.47 -31.92 -0.55
C GLU A 292 -3.14 -30.42 -0.41
N SER A 293 -3.41 -29.59 -1.42
CA SER A 293 -3.00 -28.18 -1.42
C SER A 293 -4.11 -27.20 -1.83
N ILE A 294 -5.18 -27.67 -2.49
CA ILE A 294 -6.19 -26.78 -3.08
C ILE A 294 -7.58 -27.09 -2.55
N ILE A 295 -8.33 -26.07 -2.12
CA ILE A 295 -9.79 -26.14 -1.92
C ILE A 295 -10.49 -25.39 -3.06
N LEU A 296 -11.47 -26.04 -3.69
CA LEU A 296 -12.36 -25.42 -4.67
C LEU A 296 -13.80 -25.38 -4.15
N GLU A 297 -14.39 -24.19 -4.02
CA GLU A 297 -15.77 -24.05 -3.52
C GLU A 297 -16.58 -23.06 -4.37
N LYS A 298 -17.79 -23.42 -4.79
CA LYS A 298 -18.77 -22.49 -5.41
C LYS A 298 -18.23 -21.67 -6.60
N ASN A 299 -17.27 -22.19 -7.37
CA ASN A 299 -16.81 -21.52 -8.59
C ASN A 299 -17.80 -21.77 -9.73
N ASN A 300 -18.21 -20.72 -10.42
CA ASN A 300 -19.13 -20.80 -11.55
C ASN A 300 -18.34 -20.78 -12.86
N SER A 301 -18.45 -21.83 -13.68
CA SER A 301 -17.74 -21.95 -14.96
C SER A 301 -18.72 -22.03 -16.12
N ILE A 302 -18.62 -21.11 -17.08
CA ILE A 302 -19.58 -20.98 -18.18
C ILE A 302 -18.84 -20.91 -19.51
N GLY A 303 -19.08 -21.87 -20.40
CA GLY A 303 -18.66 -21.78 -21.81
C GLY A 303 -17.14 -21.76 -22.05
N ASN A 304 -16.32 -22.18 -21.08
CA ASN A 304 -14.89 -22.45 -21.32
C ASN A 304 -14.76 -23.60 -22.34
N VAL A 305 -13.73 -23.58 -23.18
CA VAL A 305 -13.54 -24.59 -24.24
C VAL A 305 -13.29 -25.98 -23.64
N GLY A 306 -12.49 -26.04 -22.59
CA GLY A 306 -12.23 -27.21 -21.77
C GLY A 306 -13.25 -27.37 -20.62
N LYS A 307 -13.00 -28.35 -19.75
CA LYS A 307 -13.87 -28.62 -18.61
C LYS A 307 -13.88 -27.44 -17.60
N PRO A 308 -14.94 -27.28 -16.80
CA PRO A 308 -14.96 -26.35 -15.66
C PRO A 308 -13.72 -26.47 -14.79
N VAL A 309 -13.33 -27.70 -14.46
CA VAL A 309 -12.12 -28.03 -13.70
C VAL A 309 -11.40 -29.18 -14.39
N SER A 310 -10.07 -29.09 -14.52
CA SER A 310 -9.27 -30.16 -15.08
C SER A 310 -9.22 -31.38 -14.15
N GLY A 311 -9.15 -32.60 -14.70
CA GLY A 311 -9.16 -33.83 -13.90
C GLY A 311 -7.96 -33.98 -12.95
N SER A 312 -6.83 -33.33 -13.25
CA SER A 312 -5.64 -33.37 -12.38
C SER A 312 -5.83 -32.62 -11.05
N CYS A 313 -6.89 -31.82 -10.89
CA CYS A 313 -7.22 -31.19 -9.61
C CYS A 313 -7.81 -32.18 -8.58
N HIS A 314 -7.93 -33.47 -8.94
CA HIS A 314 -8.61 -34.59 -8.25
C HIS A 314 -8.95 -34.39 -6.76
N PHE A 315 -10.25 -34.40 -6.43
CA PHE A 315 -10.81 -33.98 -5.13
C PHE A 315 -11.14 -35.10 -4.15
N GLU A 316 -10.86 -36.37 -4.46
CA GLU A 316 -11.40 -37.52 -3.72
C GLU A 316 -10.87 -37.71 -2.26
N ARG A 317 -10.14 -36.75 -1.68
CA ARG A 317 -9.49 -36.90 -0.35
C ARG A 317 -9.50 -35.67 0.56
N GLN A 318 -10.52 -34.82 0.51
CA GLN A 318 -10.58 -33.65 1.43
C GLN A 318 -11.38 -34.00 2.68
N THR A 319 -10.67 -34.36 3.75
CA THR A 319 -11.28 -34.57 5.08
C THR A 319 -11.69 -33.24 5.71
N ALA A 320 -12.61 -33.27 6.68
CA ALA A 320 -12.97 -32.07 7.43
C ALA A 320 -11.76 -31.45 8.17
N GLU A 321 -10.84 -32.31 8.65
CA GLU A 321 -9.57 -31.90 9.26
C GLU A 321 -8.66 -31.17 8.26
N PHE A 322 -8.56 -31.66 7.03
CA PHE A 322 -7.83 -31.01 5.94
C PHE A 322 -8.41 -29.64 5.59
N ILE A 323 -9.73 -29.56 5.46
CA ILE A 323 -10.44 -28.29 5.22
C ILE A 323 -10.17 -27.31 6.37
N SER A 324 -10.18 -27.77 7.62
CA SER A 324 -9.82 -26.94 8.78
C SER A 324 -8.37 -26.47 8.75
N ASN A 325 -7.44 -27.27 8.22
CA ASN A 325 -6.01 -26.94 8.14
C ASN A 325 -5.66 -25.97 7.01
N ILE A 326 -6.50 -25.87 5.97
CA ILE A 326 -6.39 -24.92 4.86
C ILE A 326 -7.28 -23.68 5.07
N SER A 327 -8.37 -23.81 5.84
CA SER A 327 -9.14 -22.68 6.35
C SER A 327 -8.19 -21.79 7.14
N SER A 328 -7.96 -20.62 6.59
CA SER A 328 -6.94 -19.72 7.09
C SER A 328 -7.48 -18.30 7.03
N ASP A 329 -7.18 -17.56 8.08
CA ASP A 329 -7.47 -16.14 8.19
C ASP A 329 -6.49 -15.33 7.32
N ILE A 330 -6.06 -15.84 6.15
CA ILE A 330 -5.11 -15.17 5.24
C ILE A 330 -5.62 -13.78 4.92
N GLU A 331 -6.90 -13.68 4.52
CA GLU A 331 -7.50 -12.38 4.17
C GLU A 331 -7.52 -11.44 5.38
N THR A 332 -7.95 -11.92 6.54
CA THR A 332 -7.96 -11.12 7.78
C THR A 332 -6.54 -10.66 8.14
N SER A 333 -5.56 -11.56 8.02
CA SER A 333 -4.16 -11.30 8.38
C SER A 333 -3.51 -10.29 7.42
N VAL A 334 -3.66 -10.48 6.11
CA VAL A 334 -3.13 -9.53 5.12
C VAL A 334 -3.85 -8.19 5.20
N THR A 335 -5.16 -8.18 5.44
CA THR A 335 -5.94 -6.94 5.64
C THR A 335 -5.48 -6.22 6.90
N LEU A 336 -5.21 -6.93 8.00
CA LEU A 336 -4.68 -6.34 9.23
C LEU A 336 -3.29 -5.74 8.99
N GLN A 337 -2.38 -6.43 8.29
CA GLN A 337 -1.06 -5.88 7.94
C GLN A 337 -1.17 -4.60 7.11
N ILE A 338 -2.11 -4.55 6.15
CA ILE A 338 -2.41 -3.34 5.37
C ILE A 338 -2.95 -2.23 6.27
N GLN A 339 -3.92 -2.51 7.14
CA GLN A 339 -4.49 -1.53 8.07
C GLN A 339 -3.44 -0.97 9.03
N GLN A 340 -2.51 -1.79 9.51
CA GLN A 340 -1.40 -1.36 10.35
C GLN A 340 -0.48 -0.39 9.60
N ARG A 341 -0.20 -0.64 8.32
CA ARG A 341 0.60 0.28 7.47
C ARG A 341 -0.14 1.58 7.14
N GLU A 342 -1.42 1.50 6.80
CA GLU A 342 -2.28 2.67 6.58
C GLU A 342 -2.38 3.52 7.86
N SER A 343 -2.50 2.89 9.03
CA SER A 343 -2.48 3.58 10.33
C SER A 343 -1.14 4.28 10.61
N LEU A 344 -0.01 3.60 10.33
CA LEU A 344 1.31 4.24 10.45
C LEU A 344 1.40 5.48 9.54
N HIS A 345 0.94 5.37 8.30
CA HIS A 345 0.91 6.47 7.34
C HIS A 345 0.06 7.66 7.82
N ASP A 346 -1.12 7.40 8.38
CA ASP A 346 -1.99 8.45 8.93
C ASP A 346 -1.33 9.16 10.13
N ILE A 347 -0.70 8.39 11.03
CA ILE A 347 -0.02 8.94 12.20
C ILE A 347 1.20 9.77 11.79
N GLU A 348 2.01 9.26 10.86
CA GLU A 348 3.12 9.99 10.27
C GLU A 348 2.64 11.32 9.67
N THR A 349 1.49 11.33 8.98
CA THR A 349 0.94 12.54 8.31
C THR A 349 0.57 13.60 9.33
N ALA A 350 -0.04 13.15 10.42
CA ALA A 350 -0.40 14.02 11.51
C ALA A 350 0.85 14.62 12.21
N ILE A 351 1.95 13.89 12.30
CA ILE A 351 3.21 14.37 12.88
C ILE A 351 3.84 15.42 11.97
N ASP A 352 4.03 15.11 10.68
CA ASP A 352 4.76 15.97 9.76
C ASP A 352 4.01 17.30 9.52
N TYR A 353 2.68 17.28 9.45
CA TYR A 353 1.86 18.49 9.42
C TYR A 353 2.13 19.43 10.61
N ARG A 354 2.23 18.87 11.83
CA ARG A 354 2.46 19.64 13.05
C ARG A 354 3.88 20.19 13.14
N LEU A 355 4.85 19.43 12.64
CA LEU A 355 6.23 19.87 12.56
C LEU A 355 6.40 21.02 11.57
N ALA A 356 5.84 20.89 10.36
CA ALA A 356 5.84 21.96 9.37
C ALA A 356 5.18 23.25 9.91
N SER A 357 4.06 23.10 10.65
CA SER A 357 3.40 24.22 11.33
C SER A 357 4.33 24.89 12.35
N SER A 358 4.97 24.12 13.24
CA SER A 358 5.89 24.66 14.25
C SER A 358 7.14 25.30 13.66
N GLU A 359 7.71 24.72 12.60
CA GLU A 359 8.86 25.28 11.89
C GLU A 359 8.53 26.61 11.20
N SER A 360 7.35 26.72 10.60
CA SER A 360 6.88 27.96 9.99
C SER A 360 6.76 29.07 11.03
N ILE A 361 6.15 28.76 12.18
CA ILE A 361 6.03 29.69 13.30
C ILE A 361 7.42 30.10 13.83
N ALA A 362 8.34 29.16 13.99
CA ALA A 362 9.69 29.46 14.46
C ALA A 362 10.43 30.41 13.51
N ARG A 363 10.36 30.16 12.19
CA ARG A 363 10.93 31.04 11.16
C ARG A 363 10.31 32.43 11.17
N GLU A 364 9.00 32.53 11.31
CA GLU A 364 8.31 33.82 11.45
C GLU A 364 8.81 34.58 12.68
N ILE A 365 8.99 33.90 13.81
CA ILE A 365 9.53 34.52 15.04
C ILE A 365 10.97 34.99 14.81
N ASP A 366 11.81 34.17 14.19
CA ASP A 366 13.22 34.51 13.95
C ASP A 366 13.38 35.73 13.04
N ASN A 367 12.50 35.89 12.05
CA ASN A 367 12.48 37.03 11.13
C ASN A 367 12.01 38.36 11.77
N ILE A 368 11.41 38.35 12.97
CA ILE A 368 11.05 39.60 13.66
C ILE A 368 12.33 40.25 14.22
N SER A 369 12.54 41.53 13.91
CA SER A 369 13.69 42.31 14.41
C SER A 369 13.70 42.37 15.95
N PHE A 370 14.89 42.48 16.54
CA PHE A 370 15.06 42.57 17.99
C PHE A 370 14.22 43.69 18.60
N LEU A 371 14.25 44.89 18.01
CA LEU A 371 13.48 46.04 18.49
C LEU A 371 11.98 45.74 18.47
N ASN A 372 11.46 45.16 17.39
CA ASN A 372 10.05 44.80 17.31
C ASN A 372 9.66 43.75 18.36
N LYS A 373 10.52 42.73 18.59
CA LYS A 373 10.30 41.76 19.68
C LYS A 373 10.28 42.46 21.04
N ALA A 374 11.21 43.38 21.31
CA ALA A 374 11.31 44.07 22.59
C ALA A 374 10.09 44.97 22.87
N PHE A 375 9.61 45.72 21.87
CA PHE A 375 8.47 46.63 22.03
C PHE A 375 7.11 45.93 21.99
N ARG A 376 6.92 44.93 21.12
CA ARG A 376 5.60 44.30 20.89
C ARG A 376 5.47 42.89 21.48
N GLY A 377 6.57 42.30 21.92
CA GLY A 377 6.61 40.91 22.36
C GLY A 377 6.52 39.93 21.20
N ILE A 378 6.86 38.67 21.47
CA ILE A 378 6.57 37.54 20.61
C ILE A 378 5.14 37.09 20.90
N ASN A 379 4.32 36.90 19.87
CA ASN A 379 2.90 36.58 20.01
C ASN A 379 2.68 35.31 20.87
N PRO A 380 2.03 35.41 22.05
CA PRO A 380 1.80 34.26 22.93
C PRO A 380 0.96 33.15 22.30
N ALA A 381 0.04 33.49 21.39
CA ALA A 381 -0.78 32.49 20.68
C ALA A 381 0.07 31.61 19.75
N LYS A 382 1.11 32.18 19.12
CA LYS A 382 2.07 31.42 18.29
C LYS A 382 2.93 30.48 19.15
N ILE A 383 3.40 30.96 20.30
CA ILE A 383 4.13 30.13 21.26
C ILE A 383 3.25 28.97 21.75
N LYS A 384 2.00 29.26 22.13
CA LYS A 384 1.03 28.25 22.56
C LYS A 384 0.75 27.22 21.47
N LEU A 385 0.59 27.64 20.22
CA LEU A 385 0.37 26.71 19.10
C LEU A 385 1.55 25.74 18.91
N MET A 386 2.80 26.21 19.03
CA MET A 386 3.96 25.30 19.01
C MET A 386 3.96 24.32 20.20
N GLN A 387 3.54 24.74 21.39
CA GLN A 387 3.40 23.86 22.56
C GLN A 387 2.31 22.78 22.35
N ASP A 388 1.15 23.20 21.84
CA ASP A 388 0.02 22.33 21.52
C ASP A 388 0.42 21.32 20.43
N ASN A 389 1.19 21.74 19.42
CA ASN A 389 1.77 20.86 18.41
C ASN A 389 2.70 19.81 19.04
N ASN A 390 3.64 20.22 19.91
CA ASN A 390 4.55 19.29 20.59
C ASN A 390 3.81 18.26 21.45
N THR A 391 2.77 18.68 22.16
CA THR A 391 1.94 17.76 22.97
C THR A 391 1.20 16.75 22.09
N GLN A 392 0.66 17.18 20.96
CA GLN A 392 -0.01 16.29 20.03
C GLN A 392 0.97 15.33 19.32
N ILE A 393 2.17 15.79 18.95
CA ILE A 393 3.20 14.90 18.38
C ILE A 393 3.60 13.85 19.42
N ALA A 394 3.77 14.22 20.69
CA ALA A 394 4.06 13.25 21.76
C ALA A 394 2.95 12.18 21.88
N GLU A 395 1.68 12.57 21.76
CA GLU A 395 0.57 11.61 21.73
C GLU A 395 0.64 10.67 20.52
N LEU A 396 0.87 11.22 19.33
CA LEU A 396 1.02 10.44 18.10
C LEU A 396 2.20 9.45 18.20
N THR A 397 3.32 9.84 18.82
CA THR A 397 4.43 8.90 19.07
C THR A 397 4.06 7.75 20.01
N ARG A 398 3.14 7.96 20.98
CA ARG A 398 2.61 6.87 21.82
C ARG A 398 1.73 5.93 21.01
N GLN A 399 0.92 6.44 20.10
CA GLN A 399 0.11 5.62 19.19
C GLN A 399 0.99 4.76 18.27
N MET A 400 2.06 5.31 17.71
CA MET A 400 3.04 4.51 16.94
C MET A 400 3.71 3.44 17.79
N ALA A 401 4.07 3.75 19.04
CA ALA A 401 4.65 2.75 19.95
C ALA A 401 3.66 1.61 20.26
N ALA A 402 2.36 1.91 20.40
CA ALA A 402 1.33 0.88 20.53
C ALA A 402 1.23 0.01 19.28
N LEU A 403 1.18 0.64 18.09
CA LEU A 403 1.18 -0.06 16.81
C LEU A 403 2.40 -1.00 16.64
N SER A 404 3.58 -0.55 17.06
CA SER A 404 4.82 -1.34 17.05
C SER A 404 4.73 -2.60 17.92
N ASN A 405 4.02 -2.53 19.05
CA ASN A 405 3.80 -3.68 19.93
C ASN A 405 2.75 -4.66 19.39
N GLU A 406 1.81 -4.19 18.57
CA GLU A 406 0.72 -4.99 18.01
C GLU A 406 1.09 -5.70 16.70
N THR A 407 2.04 -5.15 15.94
CA THR A 407 2.45 -5.73 14.65
C THR A 407 3.46 -6.86 14.81
N ALA A 408 3.35 -7.87 13.95
CA ALA A 408 4.37 -8.93 13.82
C ALA A 408 5.42 -8.61 12.73
N ASP A 409 5.24 -7.52 11.97
CA ASP A 409 6.15 -7.12 10.90
C ASP A 409 7.37 -6.41 11.49
N GLU A 410 8.50 -7.11 11.54
CA GLU A 410 9.76 -6.57 12.08
C GLU A 410 10.30 -5.38 11.28
N LYS A 411 10.05 -5.32 9.96
CA LYS A 411 10.47 -4.16 9.14
C LYS A 411 9.63 -2.94 9.51
N LEU A 412 8.33 -3.13 9.70
CA LEU A 412 7.43 -2.06 10.15
C LEU A 412 7.84 -1.54 11.54
N LYS A 413 8.26 -2.42 12.47
CA LYS A 413 8.77 -2.01 13.78
C LYS A 413 10.02 -1.12 13.69
N VAL A 414 10.95 -1.46 12.79
CA VAL A 414 12.15 -0.65 12.54
C VAL A 414 11.77 0.73 12.01
N SER A 415 10.91 0.82 10.99
CA SER A 415 10.42 2.10 10.45
C SER A 415 9.73 2.96 11.52
N ILE A 416 8.90 2.34 12.37
CA ILE A 416 8.25 3.03 13.49
C ILE A 416 9.29 3.60 14.47
N ALA A 417 10.32 2.82 14.83
CA ALA A 417 11.34 3.26 15.78
C ALA A 417 12.14 4.46 15.23
N GLU A 418 12.50 4.43 13.95
CA GLU A 418 13.18 5.54 13.27
C GLU A 418 12.32 6.81 13.25
N LEU A 419 11.04 6.69 12.92
CA LEU A 419 10.11 7.80 12.89
C LEU A 419 9.87 8.41 14.28
N ILE A 420 9.72 7.58 15.32
CA ILE A 420 9.63 8.04 16.72
C ILE A 420 10.88 8.82 17.11
N ASN A 421 12.07 8.29 16.80
CA ASN A 421 13.34 8.94 17.14
C ASN A 421 13.50 10.27 16.41
N SER A 422 13.09 10.33 15.14
CA SER A 422 13.07 11.55 14.33
C SER A 422 12.11 12.60 14.92
N ALA A 423 10.88 12.20 15.25
CA ALA A 423 9.88 13.08 15.88
C ALA A 423 10.35 13.66 17.21
N LYS A 424 11.01 12.86 18.06
CA LYS A 424 11.57 13.33 19.34
C LYS A 424 12.66 14.38 19.16
N LYS A 425 13.52 14.25 18.15
CA LYS A 425 14.56 15.24 17.85
C LYS A 425 13.94 16.58 17.46
N GLU A 426 12.93 16.56 16.59
CA GLU A 426 12.25 17.78 16.16
C GLU A 426 11.46 18.46 17.29
N ILE A 427 10.78 17.69 18.14
CA ILE A 427 10.13 18.22 19.35
C ILE A 427 11.16 18.98 20.21
N ALA A 428 12.35 18.42 20.43
CA ALA A 428 13.38 19.04 21.24
C ALA A 428 13.89 20.38 20.64
N ILE A 429 14.00 20.46 19.32
CA ILE A 429 14.36 21.70 18.61
C ILE A 429 13.27 22.77 18.82
N VAL A 430 12.00 22.40 18.61
CA VAL A 430 10.86 23.32 18.80
C VAL A 430 10.76 23.78 20.26
N GLU A 431 11.02 22.90 21.24
CA GLU A 431 11.06 23.27 22.66
C GLU A 431 12.09 24.36 22.97
N ILE A 432 13.28 24.31 22.33
CA ILE A 432 14.30 25.35 22.49
C ILE A 432 13.75 26.69 22.00
N SER A 433 13.10 26.72 20.84
CA SER A 433 12.50 27.94 20.27
C SER A 433 11.37 28.49 21.15
N ILE A 434 10.53 27.62 21.71
CA ILE A 434 9.49 27.99 22.69
C ILE A 434 10.12 28.65 23.92
N ARG A 435 11.10 27.99 24.55
CA ARG A 435 11.75 28.48 25.79
C ARG A 435 12.47 29.82 25.54
N LYS A 436 13.17 29.97 24.42
CA LYS A 436 13.80 31.23 24.02
C LYS A 436 12.76 32.34 23.86
N SER A 437 11.64 32.05 23.21
CA SER A 437 10.56 33.03 22.98
C SER A 437 9.89 33.47 24.28
N GLN A 438 9.59 32.53 25.18
CA GLN A 438 9.02 32.80 26.49
C GLN A 438 9.97 33.64 27.37
N LYS A 439 11.26 33.25 27.42
CA LYS A 439 12.28 33.98 28.16
C LYS A 439 12.48 35.40 27.63
N PHE A 440 12.44 35.58 26.31
CA PHE A 440 12.50 36.90 25.70
C PHE A 440 11.34 37.78 26.17
N ASN A 441 10.10 37.28 26.09
CA ASN A 441 8.93 38.02 26.55
C ASN A 441 9.02 38.40 28.03
N SER A 442 9.50 37.49 28.90
CA SER A 442 9.63 37.77 30.33
C SER A 442 10.69 38.82 30.67
N ILE A 443 11.78 38.90 29.90
CA ILE A 443 12.90 39.81 30.18
C ILE A 443 12.67 41.19 29.56
N PHE A 444 12.24 41.25 28.31
CA PHE A 444 12.22 42.50 27.55
C PHE A 444 10.82 43.09 27.44
N TRP A 445 9.80 42.29 27.13
CA TRP A 445 8.49 42.84 26.78
C TRP A 445 7.60 43.12 27.99
N ILE A 446 7.43 42.15 28.91
CA ILE A 446 6.55 42.31 30.08
C ILE A 446 6.96 43.52 30.95
N PRO A 447 8.24 43.73 31.28
CA PRO A 447 8.64 44.89 32.08
C PRO A 447 8.36 46.21 31.37
N ILE A 448 8.70 46.34 30.08
CA ILE A 448 8.46 47.56 29.30
C ILE A 448 6.96 47.89 29.27
N HIS A 449 6.10 46.89 29.11
CA HIS A 449 4.66 47.13 29.00
C HIS A 449 4.02 47.54 30.33
N ILE A 450 4.51 47.03 31.46
CA ILE A 450 4.04 47.42 32.81
C ILE A 450 4.45 48.86 33.16
N PHE A 451 5.61 49.34 32.69
CA PHE A 451 6.04 50.73 32.90
C PHE A 451 5.42 51.74 31.90
N SER A 452 4.65 51.26 30.92
CA SER A 452 4.03 52.08 29.85
C SER A 452 2.51 52.27 30.03
N ILE A 453 1.92 51.69 31.07
CA ILE A 453 0.53 51.87 31.52
C ILE A 453 0.60 52.71 32.80
#